data_AF-A0A4P9ZJM2-F1
#
_entry.id   AF-A0A4P9ZJM2-F1
#
_cell.length_a   1.000
_cell.length_b   1.000
_cell.length_c   1.000
_cell.angle_alpha   90.00
_cell.angle_beta   90.00
_cell.angle_gamma   90.00
#
_symmetry.space_group_name_H-M   'P 1'
#
loop_
_entity.id
_entity.type
_entity.pdbx_description
1 polymer ?
#
loop_
_entity_poly.entity_id
_entity_poly.type
_entity_poly.pdbx_seq_one_letter_code
_entity_poly.pdbx_strand_id
1 'polypeptide(L)' 'MLLLERLMISSDAFDVFICEQCGLLGYKGWCQYCKSGNHIASLKIPYAAKLLFQELQSMNIAPKLVLENY' A
#
# COMPACT_ATOMS: atom_id res chain seq x y z
N MET A 1 -8.30 16.33 -14.50
CA MET A 1 -7.68 15.14 -13.87
C MET A 1 -7.52 14.03 -14.91
N LEU A 2 -6.75 14.27 -15.99
CA LEU A 2 -6.57 13.30 -17.08
C LEU A 2 -5.57 12.20 -16.69
N LEU A 3 -4.46 12.58 -16.04
CA LEU A 3 -3.38 11.65 -15.69
C LEU A 3 -3.83 10.58 -14.69
N LEU A 4 -4.56 10.96 -13.64
CA LEU A 4 -5.03 10.00 -12.64
C LEU A 4 -6.07 9.03 -13.21
N GLU A 5 -6.92 9.50 -14.14
CA GLU A 5 -7.86 8.63 -14.84
C GLU A 5 -7.12 7.59 -15.70
N ARG A 6 -6.16 8.03 -16.52
CA ARG A 6 -5.46 7.15 -17.46
C ARG A 6 -4.42 6.24 -16.82
N LEU A 7 -3.66 6.72 -15.85
CA LEU A 7 -2.50 6.01 -15.28
C LEU A 7 -2.80 5.25 -13.99
N MET A 8 -3.99 5.44 -13.41
CA MET A 8 -4.37 4.75 -12.17
C MET A 8 -5.77 4.14 -12.30
N ILE A 9 -6.82 4.95 -12.46
CA ILE A 9 -8.22 4.45 -12.41
C ILE A 9 -8.50 3.45 -13.52
N SER A 10 -8.13 3.80 -14.76
CA SER A 10 -8.40 3.01 -15.97
C SER A 10 -7.22 2.15 -16.43
N SER A 11 -6.13 2.12 -15.65
CA SER A 11 -4.94 1.29 -15.92
C SER A 11 -4.90 0.08 -15.00
N ASP A 12 -4.66 0.30 -13.71
CA ASP A 12 -4.32 -0.76 -12.76
C ASP A 12 -4.69 -0.40 -11.31
N ALA A 13 -5.86 0.20 -11.09
CA ALA A 13 -6.33 0.53 -9.74
C ALA A 13 -6.50 -0.73 -8.87
N PHE A 14 -5.91 -0.70 -7.66
CA PHE A 14 -5.98 -1.79 -6.70
C PHE A 14 -6.12 -1.28 -5.26
N ASP A 15 -6.94 -1.98 -4.47
CA ASP A 15 -7.13 -1.70 -3.04
C ASP A 15 -6.08 -2.47 -2.21
N VAL A 16 -5.26 -1.74 -1.45
CA VAL A 16 -4.28 -2.30 -0.53
C VAL A 16 -4.61 -1.94 0.91
N PHE A 17 -4.18 -2.81 1.83
CA PHE A 17 -4.21 -2.55 3.26
C PHE A 17 -2.80 -2.14 3.71
N ILE A 18 -2.69 -1.02 4.40
CA ILE A 18 -1.42 -0.52 4.95
C ILE A 18 -1.60 -0.28 6.44
N CYS A 19 -0.58 -0.66 7.21
CA CYS A 19 -0.55 -0.38 8.63
C CYS A 19 -0.03 1.04 8.88
N GLU A 20 -0.79 1.85 9.60
CA GLU A 20 -0.42 3.24 9.95
C GLU A 20 0.77 3.29 10.90
N GLN A 21 1.01 2.24 11.69
CA GLN A 21 2.11 2.19 12.66
C GLN A 21 3.46 1.82 12.02
N CYS A 22 3.51 0.77 11.20
CA CYS A 22 4.77 0.30 10.61
C CYS A 22 5.00 0.77 9.17
N GLY A 23 3.97 1.26 8.49
CA GLY A 23 4.02 1.73 7.10
C GLY A 23 4.17 0.61 6.07
N LEU A 24 4.02 -0.65 6.48
CA LEU A 24 4.15 -1.82 5.60
C LEU A 24 2.78 -2.30 5.11
N LEU A 25 2.82 -3.02 3.98
CA LEU A 25 1.65 -3.67 3.40
C LEU A 25 1.14 -4.77 4.34
N GLY A 26 -0.17 -4.73 4.61
CA GLY A 26 -0.92 -5.78 5.29
C GLY A 26 -1.75 -6.62 4.32
N TYR A 27 -2.48 -7.59 4.87
CA TYR A 27 -3.40 -8.43 4.08
C TYR A 27 -4.72 -8.59 4.83
N LYS A 28 -5.83 -8.30 4.15
CA LYS A 28 -7.21 -8.46 4.68
C LYS A 28 -7.41 -7.85 6.08
N GLY A 29 -6.96 -6.62 6.30
CA GLY A 29 -7.12 -5.97 7.61
C GLY A 29 -6.25 -6.57 8.71
N TRP A 30 -5.14 -7.22 8.37
CA TRP A 30 -4.15 -7.72 9.33
C TRP A 30 -2.73 -7.35 8.94
N CYS A 31 -1.94 -6.85 9.89
CA CYS A 31 -0.52 -6.59 9.72
C CYS A 31 0.30 -7.77 10.27
N GLN A 32 1.06 -8.44 9.40
CA GLN A 32 1.91 -9.58 9.80
C GLN A 32 3.10 -9.15 10.67
N TYR A 33 3.59 -7.92 10.52
CA TYR A 33 4.74 -7.39 11.26
C TYR A 33 4.37 -6.96 12.68
N CYS A 34 3.30 -6.18 12.82
CA CYS A 34 2.82 -5.74 14.13
C CYS A 34 1.95 -6.79 14.84
N LYS A 35 1.58 -7.89 14.15
CA LYS A 35 0.67 -8.94 14.63
C LYS A 35 -0.62 -8.37 15.22
N SER A 36 -1.16 -7.36 14.54
CA SER A 36 -2.34 -6.62 14.97
C SER A 36 -3.19 -6.25 13.76
N GLY A 37 -4.50 -6.23 13.97
CA GLY A 37 -5.48 -5.66 13.04
C GLY A 37 -5.82 -4.19 13.35
N ASN A 38 -5.30 -3.66 14.47
CA ASN A 38 -5.54 -2.28 14.88
C ASN A 38 -4.65 -1.35 14.02
N HIS A 39 -5.19 -0.21 13.59
CA HIS A 39 -4.49 0.81 12.79
C HIS A 39 -4.14 0.35 11.36
N ILE A 40 -5.13 -0.19 10.65
CA ILE A 40 -5.00 -0.55 9.24
C ILE A 40 -5.92 0.33 8.41
N ALA A 41 -5.33 1.04 7.46
CA ALA A 41 -6.02 1.85 6.48
C ALA A 41 -6.13 1.07 5.16
N SER A 42 -7.26 1.22 4.48
CA SER A 42 -7.45 0.75 3.11
C SER A 42 -7.25 1.93 2.16
N LEU A 43 -6.42 1.77 1.14
CA LEU A 43 -6.16 2.81 0.15
C LEU A 43 -6.02 2.25 -1.27
N LYS A 44 -6.39 3.07 -2.26
CA LYS A 44 -6.26 2.73 -3.68
C LYS A 44 -4.92 3.22 -4.21
N ILE A 45 -4.15 2.31 -4.80
CA ILE A 45 -2.91 2.62 -5.53
C ILE A 45 -2.85 1.82 -6.85
N PRO A 46 -1.99 2.21 -7.80
CA PRO A 46 -1.66 1.35 -8.93
C PRO A 46 -1.09 0.00 -8.46
N TYR A 47 -1.55 -1.09 -9.05
CA TYR A 47 -1.07 -2.43 -8.76
C TYR A 47 0.44 -2.55 -9.04
N ALA A 48 0.94 -1.85 -10.05
CA ALA A 48 2.37 -1.78 -10.33
C ALA A 48 3.18 -1.25 -9.13
N ALA A 49 2.67 -0.23 -8.41
CA ALA A 49 3.32 0.29 -7.22
C ALA A 49 3.32 -0.73 -6.07
N LYS A 50 2.22 -1.46 -5.89
CA LYS A 50 2.14 -2.57 -4.92
C LYS A 50 3.19 -3.64 -5.22
N LEU A 51 3.38 -4.01 -6.49
CA LEU A 51 4.38 -5.00 -6.90
C LEU A 51 5.80 -4.49 -6.65
N LEU A 52 6.09 -3.25 -7.03
CA LEU A 52 7.39 -2.61 -6.80
C LEU A 52 7.78 -2.64 -5.32
N PHE A 53 6.85 -2.36 -4.41
CA PHE A 53 7.14 -2.43 -2.98
C PHE A 53 7.50 -3.85 -2.51
N GLN A 54 6.88 -4.88 -3.08
CA GLN A 54 7.20 -6.28 -2.77
C GLN A 54 8.57 -6.69 -3.33
N GLU A 55 8.92 -6.23 -4.53
CA GLU A 55 10.23 -6.44 -5.14
C GLU A 55 11.34 -5.75 -4.34
N LEU A 56 11.13 -4.50 -3.92
CA LEU A 56 12.05 -3.77 -3.05
C LEU A 56 12.26 -4.49 -1.71
N GLN A 57 11.19 -4.98 -1.08
CA GLN A 57 11.29 -5.76 0.16
C GLN A 57 12.10 -7.05 -0.03
N SER A 58 11.97 -7.69 -1.19
CA SER A 58 12.75 -8.89 -1.56
C SER A 58 14.26 -8.58 -1.69
N MET A 59 14.61 -7.33 -2.03
CA MET A 59 15.98 -6.83 -2.08
C MET A 59 16.45 -6.21 -0.76
N ASN A 60 15.75 -6.46 0.35
CA ASN A 60 16.05 -5.92 1.67
C ASN A 60 15.96 -4.37 1.75
N ILE A 61 15.14 -3.76 0.89
CA ILE A 61 14.79 -2.34 0.95
C ILE A 61 13.35 -2.25 1.45
N ALA A 62 13.15 -1.61 2.61
CA ALA A 62 11.82 -1.51 3.24
C ALA A 62 11.17 -0.15 2.94
N PRO A 63 10.28 -0.05 1.92
CA PRO A 63 9.49 1.16 1.69
C PRO A 63 8.43 1.30 2.79
N LYS A 64 8.63 2.25 3.71
CA LYS A 64 7.67 2.57 4.77
C LYS A 64 6.83 3.77 4.35
N LEU A 65 5.53 3.58 4.31
CA LEU A 65 4.56 4.63 3.97
C LEU A 65 4.15 5.38 5.24
N VAL A 66 4.07 6.70 5.15
CA VAL A 66 3.49 7.57 6.17
C VAL A 66 2.16 8.07 5.63
N LEU A 67 1.09 7.86 6.39
CA LEU A 67 -0.26 8.25 5.99
C LEU A 67 -0.65 9.52 6.76
N GLU A 68 -1.23 10.48 6.05
CA GLU A 68 -1.79 11.70 6.61
C GLU A 68 -3.25 11.82 6.18
N ASN A 69 -4.06 12.49 7.01
CA ASN A 69 -5.45 12.76 6.68
C ASN A 69 -5.52 13.81 5.55
N TYR A 70 -6.47 13.62 4.63
CA TYR A 70 -6.71 14.53 3.51
C TYR A 70 -7.35 15.85 3.95
#